data_AF-A0A1H9LM75-F1
#
_entry.id   AF-A0A1H9LM75-F1
#
_cell.length_a   1.000
_cell.length_b   1.000
_cell.length_c   1.000
_cell.angle_alpha   90.00
_cell.angle_beta   90.00
_cell.angle_gamma   90.00
#
_symmetry.space_group_name_H-M   'P 1'
#
loop_
_entity.id
_entity.type
_entity.pdbx_description
1 polymer ?
#
loop_
_entity_poly.entity_id
_entity_poly.type
_entity_poly.pdbx_seq_one_letter_code
_entity_poly.pdbx_strand_id
1 'polypeptide(L)'
;MRALLALLVVGSVAFALLVGRAEPTPDLSRGVDGIAAWLHRLTDECATVRRDEDFAEFAGPVRAKVYAPYIAEWGTCTKEPYERLGLLVLRPGLEQAWRTALAKGEVRGDPDLAFGDGFALTGSEGMEYLGLNRLECTPTACSLIPIKHH
;
A
#
# COMPACT_ATOMS: atom_id res chain seq x y z
N MET A 1 51.20 25.08 -45.98
CA MET A 1 49.73 25.33 -45.94
C MET A 1 49.07 24.05 -45.47
N ARG A 2 48.73 23.96 -44.18
CA ARG A 2 47.34 23.88 -43.65
C ARG A 2 46.49 22.76 -44.28
N ALA A 3 46.28 21.66 -43.55
CA ALA A 3 44.97 21.28 -43.00
C ALA A 3 45.04 19.94 -42.23
N LEU A 4 44.68 19.98 -40.95
CA LEU A 4 44.31 18.85 -40.11
C LEU A 4 42.94 18.30 -40.55
N LEU A 5 42.72 16.99 -40.44
CA LEU A 5 41.40 16.44 -40.10
C LEU A 5 41.55 15.02 -39.52
N ALA A 6 41.42 14.95 -38.19
CA ALA A 6 41.25 13.74 -37.43
C ALA A 6 39.80 13.26 -37.56
N LEU A 7 39.59 11.96 -37.77
CA LEU A 7 38.28 11.31 -37.70
C LEU A 7 38.30 10.27 -36.58
N LEU A 8 37.94 10.74 -35.39
CA LEU A 8 37.48 9.94 -34.26
C LEU A 8 36.03 9.53 -34.57
N VAL A 9 35.79 8.27 -34.92
CA VAL A 9 34.42 7.73 -34.94
C VAL A 9 34.08 7.29 -33.53
N VAL A 10 33.30 8.15 -32.88
CA VAL A 10 32.71 8.01 -31.56
C VAL A 10 31.79 6.79 -31.52
N GLY A 11 31.96 5.97 -30.50
CA GLY A 11 31.11 4.80 -30.24
C GLY A 11 29.67 5.19 -29.90
N SER A 12 28.74 4.43 -30.48
CA SER A 12 27.33 4.47 -30.10
C SER A 12 26.95 3.12 -29.51
N VAL A 13 27.21 2.95 -28.21
CA VAL A 13 26.56 1.91 -27.43
C VAL A 13 25.18 2.46 -27.07
N ALA A 14 24.17 2.09 -27.85
CA ALA A 14 22.77 2.35 -27.52
C ALA A 14 22.38 1.42 -26.36
N PHE A 15 22.62 1.87 -25.13
CA PHE A 15 22.05 1.26 -23.94
C PHE A 15 20.56 1.64 -23.91
N ALA A 16 19.72 0.84 -24.56
CA ALA A 16 18.28 0.91 -24.38
C ALA A 16 17.97 0.50 -22.93
N LEU A 17 17.89 1.49 -22.05
CA LEU A 17 17.33 1.32 -20.72
C LEU A 17 15.84 0.97 -20.89
N LEU A 18 15.56 -0.32 -20.92
CA LEU A 18 14.24 -0.87 -20.58
C LEU A 18 14.02 -0.58 -19.09
N VAL A 19 13.67 0.67 -18.78
CA VAL A 19 13.02 1.00 -17.52
C VAL A 19 11.66 0.32 -17.61
N GLY A 20 11.57 -0.91 -17.09
CA GLY A 20 10.29 -1.49 -16.75
C GLY A 20 9.57 -0.43 -15.92
N ARG A 21 8.42 0.05 -16.40
CA ARG A 21 7.56 0.93 -15.61
C ARG A 21 7.19 0.11 -14.37
N ALA A 22 7.93 0.30 -13.28
CA ALA A 22 7.43 -0.07 -11.97
C ALA A 22 6.08 0.64 -11.86
N GLU A 23 5.02 -0.14 -11.66
CA GLU A 23 3.70 0.41 -11.40
C GLU A 23 3.87 1.44 -10.26
N PRO A 24 3.37 2.67 -10.43
CA PRO A 24 3.70 3.75 -9.52
C PRO A 24 3.20 3.34 -8.13
N THR A 25 4.09 3.22 -7.15
CA THR A 25 3.74 3.04 -5.74
C THR A 25 3.32 4.38 -5.13
N PRO A 26 2.58 4.41 -4.01
CA PRO A 26 2.27 5.67 -3.34
C PRO A 26 3.53 6.35 -2.78
N ASP A 27 3.51 7.68 -2.75
CA ASP A 27 4.56 8.49 -2.12
C ASP A 27 4.29 8.61 -0.62
N LEU A 28 4.80 7.67 0.17
CA LEU A 28 4.56 7.63 1.61
C LEU A 28 5.22 8.79 2.38
N SER A 29 6.11 9.57 1.76
CA SER A 29 6.63 10.81 2.39
C SER A 29 5.55 11.87 2.58
N ARG A 30 4.45 11.75 1.83
CA ARG A 30 3.23 12.56 1.94
C ARG A 30 2.15 11.90 2.78
N GLY A 31 2.47 10.80 3.46
CA GLY A 31 1.53 10.09 4.33
C GLY A 31 0.30 9.59 3.57
N VAL A 32 -0.88 9.71 4.18
CA VAL A 32 -2.14 9.25 3.56
C VAL A 32 -2.54 10.05 2.32
N ASP A 33 -2.08 11.30 2.16
CA ASP A 33 -2.32 12.06 0.91
C ASP A 33 -1.54 11.44 -0.26
N GLY A 34 -0.37 10.87 0.00
CA GLY A 34 0.39 10.13 -0.99
C GLY A 34 -0.34 8.89 -1.49
N ILE A 35 -0.99 8.17 -0.57
CA ILE A 35 -1.83 7.01 -0.87
C ILE A 35 -3.08 7.44 -1.66
N ALA A 36 -3.78 8.48 -1.20
CA ALA A 36 -4.98 8.99 -1.88
C ALA A 36 -4.68 9.49 -3.29
N ALA A 37 -3.61 10.28 -3.47
CA ALA A 37 -3.21 10.76 -4.78
C ALA A 37 -2.80 9.62 -5.72
N TRP A 38 -2.23 8.54 -5.18
CA TRP A 38 -1.94 7.33 -5.94
C TRP A 38 -3.21 6.62 -6.41
N LEU A 39 -4.16 6.38 -5.50
CA LEU A 39 -5.47 5.81 -5.83
C LEU A 39 -6.22 6.67 -6.85
N HIS A 40 -6.20 8.00 -6.69
CA HIS A 40 -6.84 8.92 -7.62
C HIS A 40 -6.27 8.84 -9.04
N ARG A 41 -4.95 8.73 -9.20
CA ARG A 41 -4.35 8.55 -10.53
C ARG A 41 -4.77 7.24 -11.20
N LEU A 42 -5.05 6.19 -10.43
CA LEU A 42 -5.39 4.87 -10.95
C LEU A 42 -6.90 4.71 -11.20
N THR A 43 -7.73 5.44 -10.46
CA THR A 43 -9.18 5.16 -10.37
C THR A 43 -10.06 6.37 -10.62
N ASP A 44 -9.49 7.57 -10.65
CA ASP A 44 -10.19 8.86 -10.62
C ASP A 44 -11.02 9.12 -9.34
N GLU A 45 -10.87 8.27 -8.32
CA GLU A 45 -11.55 8.36 -7.02
C GLU A 45 -10.61 8.85 -5.91
N CYS A 46 -11.03 8.90 -4.66
CA CYS A 46 -10.17 9.30 -3.54
C CYS A 46 -9.47 10.67 -3.66
N ALA A 47 -10.13 11.66 -4.29
CA ALA A 47 -9.59 13.01 -4.47
C ALA A 47 -9.43 13.80 -3.15
N THR A 48 -10.20 13.46 -2.11
CA THR A 48 -10.19 14.14 -0.81
C THR A 48 -9.99 13.15 0.33
N VAL A 49 -9.09 13.47 1.26
CA VAL A 49 -8.84 12.69 2.47
C VAL A 49 -9.50 13.32 3.69
N ARG A 50 -10.17 12.50 4.50
CA ARG A 50 -10.79 12.83 5.79
C ARG A 50 -9.91 12.27 6.92
N ARG A 51 -9.57 13.08 7.93
CA ARG A 51 -8.61 12.72 9.00
C ARG A 51 -9.19 12.75 10.42
N ASP A 52 -10.23 13.54 10.65
CA ASP A 52 -10.80 13.75 12.00
C ASP A 52 -11.81 12.67 12.40
N GLU A 53 -11.58 11.44 11.95
CA GLU A 53 -12.49 10.34 12.23
C GLU A 53 -11.98 9.56 13.45
N ASP A 54 -12.85 8.79 14.11
CA ASP A 54 -12.42 7.86 15.17
C ASP A 54 -12.10 6.50 14.53
N PHE A 55 -10.85 6.06 14.70
CA PHE A 55 -10.40 4.81 14.10
C PHE A 55 -11.07 3.59 14.74
N ALA A 56 -11.36 3.64 16.03
CA ALA A 56 -12.05 2.57 16.72
C ALA A 56 -13.52 2.48 16.33
N GLU A 57 -14.15 3.62 16.03
CA GLU A 57 -15.50 3.64 15.43
C GLU A 57 -15.49 3.03 14.02
N PHE A 58 -14.47 3.35 13.21
CA PHE A 58 -14.34 2.85 11.85
C PHE A 58 -13.98 1.35 11.78
N ALA A 59 -12.88 0.95 12.42
CA ALA A 59 -12.38 -0.42 12.37
C ALA A 59 -13.08 -1.37 13.35
N GLY A 60 -13.82 -0.85 14.32
CA GLY A 60 -14.36 -1.60 15.46
C GLY A 60 -13.32 -1.79 16.58
N PRO A 61 -13.76 -1.88 17.85
CA PRO A 61 -12.89 -1.71 19.01
C PRO A 61 -11.82 -2.80 19.15
N VAL A 62 -12.15 -4.05 18.80
CA VAL A 62 -11.23 -5.19 18.92
C VAL A 62 -10.08 -5.06 17.92
N ARG A 63 -10.39 -4.81 16.65
CA ARG A 63 -9.39 -4.64 15.60
C ARG A 63 -8.56 -3.39 15.82
N ALA A 64 -9.21 -2.29 16.20
CA ALA A 64 -8.53 -1.04 16.49
C ALA A 64 -7.49 -1.20 17.61
N LYS A 65 -7.78 -1.98 18.65
CA LYS A 65 -6.80 -2.30 19.72
C LYS A 65 -5.53 -2.95 19.16
N VAL A 66 -5.64 -3.81 18.15
CA VAL A 66 -4.49 -4.50 17.54
C VAL A 66 -3.78 -3.61 16.52
N TYR A 67 -4.52 -2.91 15.67
CA TYR A 67 -3.96 -2.08 14.59
C TYR A 67 -3.37 -0.75 15.07
N ALA A 68 -4.05 -0.04 15.98
CA ALA A 68 -3.72 1.35 16.32
C ALA A 68 -2.26 1.59 16.75
N PRO A 69 -1.60 0.71 17.53
CA PRO A 69 -0.19 0.90 17.87
C PRO A 69 0.76 0.88 16.66
N TYR A 70 0.31 0.29 15.54
CA TYR A 70 1.08 0.12 14.32
C TYR A 70 0.63 1.05 13.19
N ILE A 71 -0.25 2.00 13.47
CA ILE A 71 -0.66 3.04 12.53
C ILE A 71 0.17 4.29 12.81
N ALA A 72 0.91 4.76 11.81
CA ALA A 72 1.65 6.02 11.88
C ALA A 72 0.75 7.21 11.57
N GLU A 73 -0.08 7.07 10.54
CA GLU A 73 -1.08 8.04 10.11
C GLU A 73 -2.24 7.25 9.49
N TRP A 74 -3.46 7.79 9.61
CA TRP A 74 -4.60 7.24 8.91
C TRP A 74 -5.57 8.34 8.47
N GLY A 75 -6.44 7.97 7.54
CA GLY A 75 -7.58 8.75 7.12
C GLY A 75 -8.52 7.89 6.28
N THR A 76 -9.54 8.51 5.71
CA THR A 76 -10.41 7.85 4.75
C THR A 76 -10.60 8.68 3.48
N CYS A 77 -11.00 8.02 2.41
CA CYS A 77 -11.48 8.64 1.19
C CYS A 77 -12.68 7.86 0.65
N THR A 78 -13.41 8.44 -0.30
CA THR A 78 -14.53 7.78 -0.97
C THR A 78 -14.03 7.07 -2.24
N LYS A 79 -14.44 5.81 -2.39
CA LYS A 79 -14.12 4.96 -3.56
C LYS A 79 -15.12 3.82 -3.67
N GLU A 80 -15.86 3.72 -4.77
CA GLU A 80 -16.77 2.61 -5.04
C GLU A 80 -16.05 1.25 -5.04
N PRO A 81 -16.67 0.18 -4.49
CA PRO A 81 -18.00 0.13 -3.88
C PRO A 81 -18.07 0.58 -2.41
N TYR A 82 -16.99 1.17 -1.89
CA TYR A 82 -16.88 1.61 -0.50
C TYR A 82 -17.32 3.07 -0.32
N GLU A 83 -18.32 3.28 0.53
CA GLU A 83 -18.66 4.64 0.97
C GLU A 83 -17.46 5.34 1.63
N ARG A 84 -16.66 4.56 2.39
CA ARG A 84 -15.43 4.99 3.05
C ARG A 84 -14.36 3.91 2.99
N LEU A 85 -13.29 4.18 2.26
CA LEU A 85 -12.08 3.37 2.25
C LEU A 85 -11.05 3.96 3.24
N GLY A 86 -10.56 3.16 4.18
CA GLY A 86 -9.51 3.55 5.09
C GLY A 86 -8.13 3.46 4.47
N LEU A 87 -7.32 4.49 4.67
CA LEU A 87 -5.94 4.63 4.22
C LEU A 87 -5.03 4.61 5.44
N LEU A 88 -4.09 3.67 5.50
CA LEU A 88 -3.23 3.46 6.66
C LEU A 88 -1.76 3.56 6.26
N VAL A 89 -1.00 4.45 6.89
CA VAL A 89 0.47 4.40 6.88
C VAL A 89 0.89 3.54 8.06
N LEU A 90 1.69 2.50 7.81
CA LEU A 90 1.99 1.48 8.80
C LEU A 90 3.39 1.67 9.42
N ARG A 91 3.47 1.34 10.70
CA ARG A 91 4.72 1.06 11.42
C ARG A 91 5.00 -0.45 11.33
N PRO A 92 6.28 -0.87 11.39
CA PRO A 92 6.62 -2.29 11.42
C PRO A 92 6.06 -2.98 12.67
N GLY A 93 5.79 -4.28 12.57
CA GLY A 93 5.44 -5.15 13.70
C GLY A 93 3.98 -5.60 13.77
N LEU A 94 3.12 -5.13 12.86
CA LEU A 94 1.70 -5.51 12.86
C LEU A 94 1.50 -7.03 12.71
N GLU A 95 2.27 -7.70 11.85
CA GLU A 95 2.15 -9.15 11.63
C GLU A 95 2.35 -9.94 12.93
N GLN A 96 3.39 -9.59 13.71
CA GLN A 96 3.69 -10.23 14.98
C GLN A 96 2.60 -9.95 16.03
N ALA A 97 2.05 -8.74 16.03
CA ALA A 97 0.94 -8.37 16.90
C ALA A 97 -0.32 -9.17 16.58
N TRP A 98 -0.64 -9.30 15.29
CA TRP A 98 -1.80 -10.06 14.83
C TRP A 98 -1.70 -11.53 15.22
N ARG A 99 -0.53 -12.17 15.00
CA ARG A 99 -0.26 -13.54 15.45
C ARG A 99 -0.45 -13.71 16.96
N THR A 100 0.04 -12.74 17.72
CA THR A 100 -0.08 -12.77 19.18
C THR A 100 -1.55 -12.66 19.60
N ALA A 101 -2.33 -11.80 18.95
CA ALA A 101 -3.76 -11.67 19.19
C ALA A 101 -4.52 -12.96 18.80
N LEU A 102 -4.16 -13.58 17.68
CA LEU A 102 -4.71 -14.88 17.24
C LEU A 102 -4.41 -15.99 18.25
N ALA A 103 -3.17 -16.10 18.70
CA ALA A 103 -2.75 -17.11 19.68
C ALA A 103 -3.49 -16.95 21.03
N LYS A 104 -3.86 -15.72 21.40
CA LYS A 104 -4.65 -15.41 22.60
C LYS A 104 -6.16 -15.52 22.39
N GLY A 105 -6.63 -15.74 21.17
CA GLY A 105 -8.05 -15.76 20.82
C GLY A 105 -8.73 -14.38 20.89
N GLU A 106 -7.96 -13.29 20.90
CA GLU A 106 -8.49 -11.91 20.91
C GLU A 106 -9.10 -11.54 19.55
N VAL A 107 -8.56 -12.08 18.47
CA VAL A 107 -9.08 -11.96 17.10
C VAL A 107 -9.28 -13.36 16.49
N ARG A 108 -10.01 -13.42 15.38
CA ARG A 108 -10.22 -14.64 14.61
C ARG A 108 -9.91 -14.38 13.15
N GLY A 109 -9.19 -15.30 12.53
CA GLY A 109 -8.85 -15.24 11.11
C GLY A 109 -7.81 -14.18 10.75
N ASP A 110 -7.73 -13.93 9.45
CA ASP A 110 -6.77 -13.01 8.85
C ASP A 110 -7.17 -11.54 9.09
N PRO A 111 -6.22 -10.60 9.14
CA PRO A 111 -6.55 -9.19 9.13
C PRO A 111 -7.21 -8.81 7.80
N ASP A 112 -8.24 -7.99 7.89
CA ASP A 112 -9.05 -7.51 6.78
C ASP A 112 -8.45 -6.25 6.13
N LEU A 113 -7.17 -6.34 5.75
CA LEU A 113 -6.42 -5.25 5.14
C LEU A 113 -5.75 -5.71 3.83
N ALA A 114 -5.73 -4.83 2.84
CA ALA A 114 -4.91 -4.96 1.64
C ALA A 114 -3.58 -4.21 1.84
N PHE A 115 -2.48 -4.95 1.92
CA PHE A 115 -1.14 -4.48 2.25
C PHE A 115 -0.31 -4.14 1.01
N GLY A 116 0.29 -2.97 1.04
CA GLY A 116 1.44 -2.61 0.21
C GLY A 116 2.70 -2.43 1.07
N ASP A 117 3.77 -1.96 0.45
CA ASP A 117 5.02 -1.70 1.16
C ASP A 117 4.88 -0.46 2.05
N GLY A 118 4.74 -0.66 3.36
CA GLY A 118 4.63 0.42 4.36
C GLY A 118 3.23 1.04 4.52
N PHE A 119 2.21 0.51 3.85
CA PHE A 119 0.83 1.01 3.95
C PHE A 119 -0.21 -0.11 3.82
N ALA A 120 -1.46 0.19 4.16
CA ALA A 120 -2.59 -0.69 3.91
C ALA A 120 -3.90 0.06 3.62
N LEU A 121 -4.84 -0.65 2.99
CA LEU A 121 -6.21 -0.23 2.74
C LEU A 121 -7.20 -1.13 3.49
N THR A 122 -8.31 -0.60 4.00
CA THR A 122 -9.32 -1.40 4.75
C THR A 122 -10.35 -2.11 3.87
N GLY A 123 -10.03 -2.26 2.58
CA GLY A 123 -10.83 -2.98 1.59
C GLY A 123 -9.90 -3.64 0.59
N SER A 124 -10.40 -4.66 -0.11
CA SER A 124 -9.65 -5.40 -1.13
C SER A 124 -10.45 -5.69 -2.40
N GLU A 125 -11.77 -5.54 -2.36
CA GLU A 125 -12.67 -5.78 -3.48
C GLU A 125 -12.57 -4.62 -4.48
N GLY A 126 -12.52 -4.94 -5.78
CA GLY A 126 -12.41 -3.92 -6.83
C GLY A 126 -11.07 -3.19 -6.84
N MET A 127 -10.04 -3.79 -6.24
CA MET A 127 -8.69 -3.23 -6.07
C MET A 127 -7.60 -4.26 -6.37
N GLU A 128 -7.94 -5.38 -7.01
CA GLU A 128 -6.99 -6.48 -7.24
C GLU A 128 -5.93 -6.11 -8.29
N TYR A 129 -6.21 -5.12 -9.14
CA TYR A 129 -5.24 -4.53 -10.09
C TYR A 129 -4.20 -3.63 -9.42
N LEU A 130 -4.33 -3.33 -8.12
CA LEU A 130 -3.37 -2.49 -7.39
C LEU A 130 -2.09 -3.25 -6.98
N GLY A 131 -2.00 -4.55 -7.24
CA GLY A 131 -0.83 -5.36 -6.88
C GLY A 131 -0.62 -5.51 -5.36
N LEU A 132 -1.69 -5.35 -4.58
CA LEU A 132 -1.66 -5.46 -3.13
C LEU A 132 -1.69 -6.93 -2.66
N ASN A 133 -1.34 -7.12 -1.39
CA ASN A 133 -1.30 -8.42 -0.74
C ASN A 133 -2.33 -8.49 0.37
N ARG A 134 -2.90 -9.67 0.62
CA ARG A 134 -3.57 -9.97 1.88
C ARG A 134 -2.57 -10.64 2.81
N LEU A 135 -2.71 -10.43 4.11
CA LEU A 135 -1.90 -11.16 5.09
C LEU A 135 -2.70 -12.39 5.55
N GLU A 136 -2.18 -13.59 5.32
CA GLU A 136 -2.74 -14.82 5.85
C GLU A 136 -1.97 -15.24 7.10
N CYS A 137 -2.65 -15.43 8.22
CA CYS A 137 -2.05 -15.65 9.52
C CYS A 137 -2.61 -16.88 10.24
N THR A 138 -1.68 -17.63 10.83
CA THR A 138 -1.93 -18.62 11.87
C THR A 138 -1.34 -18.12 13.19
N PRO A 139 -1.60 -18.77 14.35
CA PRO A 139 -0.94 -18.41 15.60
C PRO A 139 0.60 -18.43 15.54
N THR A 140 1.21 -19.16 14.59
CA THR A 140 2.66 -19.37 14.52
C THR A 140 3.35 -18.67 13.34
N ALA A 141 2.63 -18.27 12.30
CA ALA A 141 3.20 -17.66 11.11
C ALA A 141 2.20 -16.74 10.39
N CYS A 142 2.71 -15.74 9.67
CA CYS A 142 1.95 -14.99 8.68
C CYS A 142 2.69 -14.97 7.35
N SER A 143 1.94 -14.83 6.26
CA SER A 143 2.47 -14.71 4.90
C SER A 143 1.69 -13.66 4.12
N LEU A 144 2.39 -12.81 3.38
CA LEU A 144 1.77 -11.93 2.40
C LEU A 144 1.46 -12.73 1.13
N ILE A 145 0.18 -12.76 0.75
CA ILE A 145 -0.30 -13.47 -0.43
C ILE A 145 -0.85 -12.43 -1.41
N PRO A 146 -0.42 -12.43 -2.68
CA PRO A 146 -0.96 -11.51 -3.68
C PRO A 146 -2.48 -11.66 -3.81
N ILE A 147 -3.18 -10.52 -3.81
CA ILE A 147 -4.60 -10.47 -4.11
C ILE A 147 -4.75 -10.69 -5.63
N LYS A 148 -5.56 -11.66 -6.04
CA LYS A 148 -5.79 -12.01 -7.45
C LYS A 148 -7.21 -11.64 -7.85
N HIS A 149 -7.39 -11.18 -9.09
CA HIS A 149 -8.70 -11.14 -9.72
C HIS A 149 -9.28 -12.57 -9.79
N HIS A 150 -10.52 -12.73 -9.34
CA HIS A 150 -11.33 -13.93 -9.56
C HIS A 150 -12.16 -13.79 -10.83
#